data_AF-A0A2V2GJH4-F1
#
_entry.id   AF-A0A2V2GJH4-F1
#
_cell.length_a   1.000
_cell.length_b   1.000
_cell.length_c   1.000
_cell.angle_alpha   90.00
_cell.angle_beta   90.00
_cell.angle_gamma   90.00
#
_symmetry.space_group_name_H-M   'P 1'
#
loop_
_entity.id
_entity.type
_entity.pdbx_description
1 polymer ?
#
loop_
_entity_poly.entity_id
_entity_poly.type
_entity_poly.pdbx_seq_one_letter_code
_entity_poly.pdbx_strand_id
1 'polypeptide(L)'
;MKNSDNFAQRQTAKDSNGIALIIRRVLFPACLMYAATTLLLTGAASFLTSYAPSFQALFAIFVFSLIVSLLGLLFRLPRLPFGLALLLHYLGSAVSFVLIFVIIISDGKNMRGGFILTALLSVLYWIGGAVAAVVHSKHKKRAEDNRAYKSMFN
;
A
#
# COMPACT_ATOMS: atom_id res chain seq x y z
N MET A 1 -29.91 24.71 -27.46
CA MET A 1 -28.76 23.78 -27.49
C MET A 1 -27.59 24.18 -26.56
N LYS A 2 -27.78 24.98 -25.50
CA LYS A 2 -26.69 25.48 -24.62
C LYS A 2 -26.43 24.66 -23.34
N ASN A 3 -27.19 23.58 -23.12
CA ASN A 3 -27.15 22.78 -21.88
C ASN A 3 -26.31 21.50 -21.98
N SER A 4 -25.95 21.05 -23.18
CA SER A 4 -25.13 19.84 -23.38
C SER A 4 -23.65 20.09 -23.07
N ASP A 5 -23.15 21.26 -23.49
CA ASP A 5 -21.72 21.59 -23.37
C ASP A 5 -21.29 21.84 -21.92
N ASN A 6 -22.17 22.45 -21.11
CA ASN A 6 -21.93 22.66 -19.68
C ASN A 6 -21.91 21.35 -18.86
N PHE A 7 -22.61 20.30 -19.33
CA PHE A 7 -22.61 19.00 -18.66
C PHE A 7 -21.32 18.23 -18.98
N ALA A 8 -20.92 18.18 -20.26
CA ALA A 8 -19.68 17.56 -20.71
C ALA A 8 -18.42 18.23 -20.09
N GLN A 9 -18.44 19.56 -19.94
CA GLN A 9 -17.33 20.32 -19.35
C GLN A 9 -17.24 20.17 -17.83
N ARG A 10 -18.38 19.97 -17.13
CA ARG A 10 -18.39 19.58 -15.71
C ARG A 10 -17.95 18.13 -15.48
N GLN A 11 -18.25 17.23 -16.41
CA GLN A 11 -17.90 15.81 -16.32
C GLN A 11 -16.39 15.61 -16.52
N THR A 12 -15.82 16.25 -17.53
CA THR A 12 -14.36 16.22 -17.79
C THR A 12 -13.53 16.87 -16.68
N ALA A 13 -13.99 17.96 -16.06
CA ALA A 13 -13.32 18.55 -14.90
C ALA A 13 -13.43 17.69 -13.63
N LYS A 14 -14.54 16.96 -13.45
CA LYS A 14 -14.73 16.03 -12.32
C LYS A 14 -13.92 14.73 -12.50
N ASP A 15 -13.84 14.22 -13.72
CA ASP A 15 -13.04 13.03 -14.07
C ASP A 15 -11.54 13.32 -14.09
N SER A 16 -11.11 14.50 -14.54
CA SER A 16 -9.71 14.96 -14.43
C SER A 16 -9.24 14.98 -12.97
N ASN A 17 -10.07 15.50 -12.06
CA ASN A 17 -9.79 15.49 -10.62
C ASN A 17 -9.80 14.07 -10.04
N GLY A 18 -10.67 13.18 -10.52
CA GLY A 18 -10.73 11.78 -10.11
C GLY A 18 -9.49 10.98 -10.54
N ILE A 19 -9.11 11.08 -11.82
CA ILE A 19 -7.95 10.38 -12.40
C ILE A 19 -6.65 10.91 -11.77
N ALA A 20 -6.49 12.23 -11.64
CA ALA A 20 -5.32 12.80 -10.97
C ALA A 20 -5.21 12.34 -9.51
N LEU A 21 -6.35 12.19 -8.83
CA LEU A 21 -6.40 11.69 -7.46
C LEU A 21 -6.07 10.19 -7.37
N ILE A 22 -6.51 9.37 -8.32
CA ILE A 22 -6.13 7.95 -8.42
C ILE A 22 -4.64 7.81 -8.70
N ILE A 23 -4.10 8.57 -9.66
CA ILE A 23 -2.67 8.55 -10.01
C ILE A 23 -1.83 8.91 -8.79
N ARG A 24 -2.15 10.02 -8.11
CA ARG A 24 -1.36 10.50 -6.98
C ARG A 24 -1.50 9.64 -5.73
N ARG A 25 -2.66 9.03 -5.50
CA ARG A 25 -2.93 8.29 -4.26
C ARG A 25 -2.69 6.80 -4.36
N VAL A 26 -2.72 6.22 -5.57
CA VAL A 26 -2.62 4.77 -5.78
C VAL A 26 -1.43 4.45 -6.67
N LEU A 27 -1.36 5.04 -7.86
CA LEU A 27 -0.34 4.68 -8.84
C LEU A 27 1.07 5.09 -8.38
N PHE A 28 1.24 6.33 -7.90
CA PHE A 28 2.53 6.80 -7.40
C PHE A 28 3.11 5.95 -6.25
N PRO A 29 2.37 5.69 -5.15
CA PRO A 29 2.86 4.81 -4.10
C PRO A 29 3.07 3.36 -4.57
N ALA A 30 2.26 2.85 -5.49
CA ALA A 30 2.47 1.52 -6.08
C ALA A 30 3.76 1.47 -6.89
N CYS A 31 4.05 2.47 -7.73
CA CYS A 31 5.29 2.54 -8.50
C CYS A 31 6.52 2.68 -7.61
N LEU A 32 6.42 3.47 -6.52
CA LEU A 32 7.49 3.60 -5.54
C LEU A 32 7.78 2.26 -4.86
N MET A 33 6.74 1.56 -4.40
CA MET A 33 6.86 0.23 -3.81
C MET A 33 7.42 -0.78 -4.80
N TYR A 34 6.95 -0.76 -6.05
CA TYR A 34 7.43 -1.61 -7.13
C TYR A 34 8.93 -1.36 -7.35
N ALA A 35 9.36 -0.12 -7.53
CA ALA A 35 10.77 0.20 -7.72
C ALA A 35 11.63 -0.25 -6.53
N ALA A 36 11.20 0.03 -5.30
CA ALA A 36 11.93 -0.35 -4.09
C ALA A 36 12.04 -1.88 -3.94
N THR A 37 10.95 -2.60 -4.12
CA THR A 37 10.94 -4.07 -4.02
C THR A 37 11.75 -4.71 -5.14
N THR A 38 11.63 -4.23 -6.37
CA THR A 38 12.39 -4.76 -7.51
C THR A 38 13.89 -4.49 -7.34
N LEU A 39 14.27 -3.32 -6.82
CA LEU A 39 15.66 -2.97 -6.53
C LEU A 39 16.22 -3.80 -5.38
N LEU A 40 15.45 -4.03 -4.31
CA LEU A 40 15.83 -4.95 -3.24
C LEU A 40 15.98 -6.38 -3.75
N LEU A 41 15.05 -6.88 -4.58
CA LEU A 41 15.11 -8.23 -5.12
C LEU A 41 16.31 -8.40 -6.06
N THR A 42 16.53 -7.42 -6.94
CA THR A 42 17.65 -7.44 -7.89
C THR A 42 18.97 -7.29 -7.16
N GLY A 43 19.07 -6.39 -6.19
CA GLY A 43 20.26 -6.24 -5.35
C GLY A 43 20.55 -7.51 -4.56
N ALA A 44 19.56 -8.06 -3.85
CA ALA A 44 19.71 -9.30 -3.11
C ALA A 44 20.09 -10.48 -4.02
N ALA A 45 19.48 -10.56 -5.21
CA ALA A 45 19.88 -11.53 -6.22
C ALA A 45 21.34 -11.32 -6.58
N SER A 46 21.77 -10.14 -7.04
CA SER A 46 23.15 -9.86 -7.45
C SER A 46 24.22 -10.19 -6.39
N PHE A 47 23.91 -10.12 -5.10
CA PHE A 47 24.84 -10.52 -4.03
C PHE A 47 24.85 -12.02 -3.73
N LEU A 48 23.73 -12.72 -3.95
CA LEU A 48 23.57 -14.13 -3.54
C LEU A 48 23.64 -15.11 -4.74
N THR A 49 23.26 -14.67 -5.94
CA THR A 49 23.07 -15.50 -7.15
C THR A 49 23.13 -14.65 -8.43
N SER A 50 23.61 -15.16 -9.57
CA SER A 50 23.45 -14.47 -10.88
C SER A 50 22.03 -14.59 -11.47
N TYR A 51 20.99 -14.49 -10.63
CA TYR A 51 19.60 -14.72 -11.04
C TYR A 51 18.92 -13.40 -11.45
N ALA A 52 18.42 -13.34 -12.69
CA ALA A 52 17.58 -12.25 -13.16
C ALA A 52 16.10 -12.57 -12.89
N PRO A 53 15.29 -11.62 -12.35
CA PRO A 53 13.87 -11.84 -12.15
C PRO A 53 13.17 -12.05 -13.49
N SER A 54 12.35 -13.11 -13.59
CA SER A 54 11.57 -13.40 -14.79
C SER A 54 10.50 -12.33 -15.03
N PHE A 55 10.07 -12.16 -16.28
CA PHE A 55 9.01 -11.22 -16.65
C PHE A 55 7.71 -11.45 -15.86
N GLN A 56 7.38 -12.72 -15.60
CA GLN A 56 6.22 -13.10 -14.78
C GLN A 56 6.36 -12.62 -13.34
N ALA A 57 7.57 -12.70 -12.74
CA ALA A 57 7.82 -12.20 -11.40
C ALA A 57 7.72 -10.66 -11.32
N LEU A 58 8.25 -9.96 -12.33
CA LEU A 58 8.13 -8.49 -12.41
C LEU A 58 6.65 -8.05 -12.49
N PHE A 59 5.87 -8.71 -13.35
CA PHE A 59 4.44 -8.44 -13.45
C PHE A 59 3.70 -8.71 -12.13
N ALA A 60 4.01 -9.82 -11.46
CA ALA A 60 3.46 -10.16 -10.16
C ALA A 60 3.78 -9.12 -9.07
N ILE A 61 5.01 -8.61 -9.02
CA ILE A 61 5.42 -7.55 -8.09
C ILE A 61 4.66 -6.26 -8.38
N PHE A 62 4.44 -5.92 -9.65
CA PHE A 62 3.66 -4.75 -10.03
C PHE A 62 2.20 -4.86 -9.57
N VAL A 63 1.55 -5.99 -9.85
CA VAL A 63 0.16 -6.25 -9.43
C VAL A 63 0.05 -6.24 -7.90
N PHE A 64 0.98 -6.87 -7.20
CA PHE A 64 1.02 -6.86 -5.74
C PHE A 64 1.18 -5.43 -5.18
N SER A 65 2.05 -4.62 -5.78
CA SER A 65 2.26 -3.23 -5.36
C SER A 65 1.00 -2.37 -5.56
N LEU A 66 0.24 -2.60 -6.62
CA LEU A 66 -1.07 -1.97 -6.81
C LEU A 66 -2.03 -2.36 -5.69
N ILE A 67 -2.17 -3.64 -5.38
CA ILE A 67 -3.09 -4.12 -4.33
C ILE A 67 -2.72 -3.53 -2.97
N VAL A 68 -1.44 -3.53 -2.58
CA VAL A 68 -1.00 -2.96 -1.30
C VAL A 68 -1.25 -1.45 -1.26
N SER A 69 -1.01 -0.75 -2.36
CA SER A 69 -1.31 0.67 -2.46
C SER A 69 -2.82 0.97 -2.31
N LEU A 70 -3.67 0.14 -2.93
CA LEU A 70 -5.13 0.18 -2.74
C LEU A 70 -5.53 -0.07 -1.28
N LEU A 71 -4.95 -1.08 -0.62
CA LEU A 71 -5.15 -1.32 0.80
C LEU A 71 -4.66 -0.15 1.66
N GLY A 72 -3.69 0.63 1.19
CA GLY A 72 -3.21 1.85 1.85
C GLY A 72 -4.28 2.94 1.98
N LEU A 73 -5.33 2.92 1.15
CA LEU A 73 -6.47 3.83 1.31
C LEU A 73 -7.25 3.59 2.61
N LEU A 74 -7.17 2.39 3.21
CA LEU A 74 -7.83 2.08 4.48
C LEU A 74 -7.46 3.06 5.59
N PHE A 75 -6.21 3.51 5.64
CA PHE A 75 -5.73 4.49 6.63
C PHE A 75 -6.28 5.91 6.43
N ARG A 76 -6.91 6.18 5.28
CA ARG A 76 -7.50 7.49 4.97
C ARG A 76 -9.01 7.51 5.19
N LEU A 77 -9.61 6.37 5.54
CA LEU A 77 -11.04 6.33 5.84
C LEU A 77 -11.30 6.98 7.20
N PRO A 78 -12.10 8.05 7.27
CA PRO A 78 -12.29 8.82 8.51
C PRO A 78 -13.04 8.04 9.61
N ARG A 79 -13.74 6.95 9.24
CA ARG A 79 -14.52 6.11 10.16
C ARG A 79 -13.77 4.88 10.65
N LEU A 80 -12.57 4.60 10.10
CA LEU A 80 -11.86 3.36 10.39
C LEU A 80 -10.80 3.62 11.47
N PRO A 81 -10.86 2.96 12.64
CA PRO A 81 -9.82 3.12 13.64
C PRO A 81 -8.49 2.58 13.11
N PHE A 82 -7.39 3.28 13.43
CA PHE A 82 -6.05 2.98 12.90
C PHE A 82 -5.64 1.51 13.10
N GLY A 83 -5.94 0.91 14.26
CA GLY A 83 -5.65 -0.49 14.53
C GLY A 83 -6.39 -1.46 13.60
N LEU A 84 -7.67 -1.18 13.30
CA LEU A 84 -8.45 -1.99 12.36
C LEU A 84 -7.96 -1.79 10.92
N ALA A 85 -7.61 -0.56 10.55
CA ALA A 85 -6.99 -0.25 9.27
C ALA A 85 -5.69 -1.03 9.07
N LEU A 86 -4.84 -1.07 10.10
CA LEU A 86 -3.58 -1.81 10.11
C LEU A 86 -3.82 -3.32 9.98
N LEU A 87 -4.77 -3.87 10.72
CA LEU A 87 -5.11 -5.29 10.65
C LEU A 87 -5.65 -5.70 9.28
N LEU A 88 -6.56 -4.90 8.70
CA LEU A 88 -7.11 -5.17 7.37
C LEU A 88 -6.04 -5.02 6.28
N HIS A 89 -5.16 -4.02 6.40
CA HIS A 89 -4.05 -3.85 5.47
C HIS A 89 -3.08 -5.03 5.55
N TYR A 90 -2.74 -5.49 6.76
CA TYR A 90 -1.94 -6.70 6.96
C TYR A 90 -2.61 -7.93 6.33
N LEU A 91 -3.87 -8.18 6.65
CA LEU A 91 -4.56 -9.38 6.18
C LEU A 91 -4.68 -9.39 4.65
N GLY A 92 -5.03 -8.25 4.05
CA GLY A 92 -5.12 -8.10 2.60
C GLY A 92 -3.77 -8.28 1.90
N SER A 93 -2.69 -7.72 2.46
CA SER A 93 -1.34 -7.86 1.90
C SER A 93 -0.79 -9.27 2.05
N ALA A 94 -0.99 -9.92 3.20
CA ALA A 94 -0.55 -11.31 3.44
C ALA A 94 -1.29 -12.29 2.51
N VAL A 95 -2.61 -12.19 2.40
CA VAL A 95 -3.41 -13.05 1.50
C VAL A 95 -2.99 -12.85 0.05
N SER A 96 -2.82 -11.59 -0.37
CA SER A 96 -2.40 -11.27 -1.74
C SER A 96 -0.99 -11.79 -2.05
N PHE A 97 -0.08 -11.70 -1.08
CA PHE A 97 1.27 -12.26 -1.22
C PHE A 97 1.24 -13.77 -1.42
N VAL A 98 0.49 -14.49 -0.58
CA VAL A 98 0.37 -15.96 -0.70
C VAL A 98 -0.26 -16.36 -2.03
N LEU A 99 -1.35 -15.71 -2.43
CA LEU A 99 -2.03 -15.99 -3.70
C LEU A 99 -1.08 -15.76 -4.90
N ILE A 100 -0.40 -14.62 -4.94
CA ILE A 100 0.41 -14.23 -6.10
C ILE A 100 1.73 -15.00 -6.15
N PHE A 101 2.49 -15.02 -5.06
CA PHE A 101 3.85 -15.55 -5.08
C PHE A 101 3.95 -17.04 -4.72
N VAL A 102 3.10 -17.53 -3.83
CA VAL A 102 3.16 -18.93 -3.39
C VAL A 102 2.31 -19.82 -4.28
N ILE A 103 1.11 -19.39 -4.65
CA ILE A 103 0.21 -20.19 -5.47
C ILE A 103 0.49 -20.00 -6.97
N ILE A 104 0.44 -18.76 -7.48
CA ILE A 104 0.56 -18.50 -8.93
C ILE A 104 2.00 -18.64 -9.44
N ILE A 105 2.99 -18.04 -8.77
CA ILE A 105 4.39 -18.04 -9.25
C ILE A 105 5.11 -19.36 -8.96
N SER A 106 4.93 -19.92 -7.76
CA SER A 106 5.66 -21.13 -7.35
C SER A 106 4.99 -22.44 -7.74
N ASP A 107 3.80 -22.37 -8.35
CA ASP A 107 3.04 -23.53 -8.86
C ASP A 107 2.85 -24.63 -7.80
N GLY A 108 2.80 -24.23 -6.52
CA GLY A 108 2.71 -25.12 -5.35
C GLY A 108 4.01 -25.88 -4.98
N LYS A 109 5.07 -25.85 -5.80
CA LYS A 109 6.27 -26.67 -5.59
C LYS A 109 7.11 -26.25 -4.37
N ASN A 110 7.15 -24.94 -4.10
CA ASN A 110 7.93 -24.35 -3.00
C ASN A 110 7.05 -23.72 -1.90
N MET A 111 5.90 -24.35 -1.60
CA MET A 111 4.96 -23.84 -0.60
C MET A 111 5.60 -23.58 0.77
N ARG A 112 6.43 -24.51 1.25
CA ARG A 112 7.09 -24.37 2.57
C ARG A 112 7.96 -23.11 2.65
N GLY A 113 8.76 -22.84 1.62
CA GLY A 113 9.57 -21.63 1.54
C GLY A 113 8.73 -20.36 1.46
N GLY A 114 7.66 -20.38 0.66
CA GLY A 114 6.71 -19.28 0.55
C GLY A 114 6.01 -18.94 1.87
N PHE A 115 5.58 -19.93 2.64
CA PHE A 115 4.96 -19.73 3.95
C PHE A 115 5.98 -19.22 5.00
N ILE A 116 7.20 -19.75 5.01
CA ILE A 116 8.26 -19.26 5.90
C ILE A 116 8.57 -17.79 5.59
N LEU A 117 8.71 -17.43 4.31
CA LEU A 117 8.93 -16.05 3.89
C LEU A 117 7.75 -15.14 4.29
N THR A 118 6.52 -15.61 4.12
CA THR A 118 5.32 -14.88 4.55
C THR A 118 5.32 -14.64 6.06
N ALA A 119 5.68 -15.65 6.86
CA ALA A 119 5.79 -15.52 8.30
C ALA A 119 6.87 -14.52 8.72
N LEU A 120 8.02 -14.52 8.04
CA LEU A 120 9.11 -13.59 8.30
C LEU A 120 8.71 -12.14 7.95
N LEU A 121 8.06 -11.93 6.80
CA LEU A 121 7.49 -10.64 6.42
C LEU A 121 6.38 -10.18 7.39
N SER A 122 5.60 -11.11 7.93
CA SER A 122 4.56 -10.80 8.93
C SER A 122 5.15 -10.23 10.22
N VAL A 123 6.21 -10.83 10.74
CA VAL A 123 6.91 -10.32 11.93
C VAL A 123 7.43 -8.90 11.66
N LEU A 124 8.09 -8.68 10.52
CA LEU A 124 8.57 -7.35 10.13
C LEU A 124 7.43 -6.33 10.00
N TYR A 125 6.29 -6.75 9.44
CA TYR A 125 5.11 -5.90 9.30
C TYR A 125 4.59 -5.43 10.66
N TRP A 126 4.45 -6.35 11.63
CA TRP A 126 3.94 -5.99 12.96
C TRP A 126 4.90 -5.09 13.74
N ILE A 127 6.22 -5.27 13.58
CA ILE A 127 7.22 -4.35 14.15
C ILE A 127 7.02 -2.94 13.57
N GLY A 128 6.95 -2.82 12.24
CA GLY A 128 6.70 -1.54 11.58
C GLY A 128 5.35 -0.91 11.96
N GLY A 129 4.31 -1.74 12.05
CA GLY A 129 2.97 -1.35 12.47
C GLY A 129 2.93 -0.83 13.92
N ALA A 130 3.68 -1.43 14.83
CA ALA A 130 3.81 -0.96 16.21
C ALA A 130 4.47 0.43 16.28
N VAL A 131 5.55 0.65 15.51
CA VAL A 131 6.19 1.98 15.41
C VAL A 131 5.22 3.00 14.84
N ALA A 132 4.50 2.65 13.77
CA ALA A 132 3.50 3.53 13.16
C ALA A 132 2.36 3.87 14.14
N ALA A 133 1.91 2.91 14.95
CA ALA A 133 0.89 3.14 15.98
C ALA A 133 1.38 4.12 17.06
N VAL A 134 2.63 3.99 17.52
CA VAL A 134 3.23 4.93 18.48
C VAL A 134 3.30 6.33 17.88
N VAL A 135 3.79 6.47 16.65
CA VAL A 135 3.87 7.76 15.95
C VAL A 135 2.48 8.38 15.78
N HIS A 136 1.50 7.59 15.35
CA HIS A 136 0.11 8.04 15.20
C HIS A 136 -0.47 8.52 16.54
N SER A 137 -0.21 7.80 17.63
CA SER A 137 -0.67 8.20 18.97
C SER A 137 -0.05 9.53 19.42
N LYS A 138 1.24 9.76 19.14
CA LYS A 138 1.94 11.02 19.44
C LYS A 138 1.37 12.19 18.63
N HIS A 139 1.14 11.98 17.33
CA HIS A 139 0.52 13.00 16.48
C HIS A 139 -0.90 13.34 16.93
N LYS A 140 -1.68 12.33 17.33
CA LYS A 140 -3.04 12.53 17.85
C LYS A 140 -3.01 13.35 19.14
N LYS A 141 -2.17 12.99 20.11
CA LYS A 141 -1.99 13.75 21.36
C LYS A 141 -1.59 15.21 21.10
N ARG A 142 -0.60 15.44 20.21
CA ARG A 142 -0.18 16.80 19.85
C ARG A 142 -1.27 17.62 19.16
N ALA A 143 -2.15 16.97 18.39
CA ALA A 143 -3.30 17.63 17.77
C ALA A 143 -4.39 18.00 18.79
N GLU A 144 -4.59 17.16 19.81
CA GLU A 144 -5.49 17.43 20.94
C GLU A 144 -4.95 18.59 21.80
N ASP A 145 -3.66 18.58 22.13
CA ASP A 145 -3.01 19.67 22.90
C ASP A 145 -3.08 21.01 22.17
N ASN A 146 -2.83 21.03 20.86
CA ASN A 146 -2.95 22.25 20.05
C ASN A 146 -4.41 22.77 19.98
N ARG A 147 -5.41 21.88 19.99
CA ARG A 147 -6.82 22.28 20.06
C ARG A 147 -7.15 22.87 21.42
N ALA A 148 -6.71 22.23 22.51
CA ALA A 148 -6.91 22.71 23.87
C ALA A 148 -6.26 24.08 24.10
N TYR A 149 -5.04 24.29 23.59
CA TYR A 149 -4.37 25.60 23.61
C TYR A 149 -5.20 26.64 22.84
N LYS A 150 -5.62 26.35 21.60
CA LYS A 150 -6.42 27.31 20.80
C LYS A 150 -7.76 27.68 21.45
N SER A 151 -8.41 26.77 22.18
CA SER A 151 -9.66 27.08 22.90
C SER A 151 -9.46 27.97 24.13
N MET A 152 -8.24 28.18 24.62
CA MET A 152 -7.97 29.10 25.74
C MET A 152 -7.84 30.56 25.29
N PHE A 153 -7.67 30.82 23.99
CA PHE A 153 -7.52 32.17 23.42
C PHE A 153 -8.73 32.64 22.61
N ASN A 154 -9.80 31.85 22.58
CA ASN A 154 -11.06 32.12 21.88
C ASN A 154 -12.20 32.18 22.90
#